data_AF-A0A5C7VAY5-F1
#
_entry.id   AF-A0A5C7VAY5-F1
#
_cell.length_a   1.000
_cell.length_b   1.000
_cell.length_c   1.000
_cell.angle_alpha   90.00
_cell.angle_beta   90.00
_cell.angle_gamma   90.00
#
_symmetry.space_group_name_H-M   'P 1'
#
loop_
_entity.id
_entity.type
_entity.pdbx_description
1 polymer ?
#
loop_
_entity_poly.entity_id
_entity_poly.type
_entity_poly.pdbx_seq_one_letter_code
_entity_poly.pdbx_strand_id
1 'polypeptide(L)'
;MSISSNSAIMYDAPSLKAEKLFIVNAYFPVQVLVKVEGWTKVKDSSDTIAWIENKFLTERRYVIVTAPLANIHQSADIHSPILFQVQKDVVIELLDSSTTDWVQIRLQNGQMGYIRSNQIWGS
;
A
#
# COMPACT_ATOMS: atom_id res chain seq x y z
N MET A 1 6.56 -3.15 1.05
CA MET A 1 6.03 -4.35 0.39
C MET A 1 4.51 -4.23 0.36
N SER A 2 3.81 -5.15 -0.29
CA SER A 2 2.35 -5.20 -0.24
C SER A 2 1.86 -6.63 -0.06
N ILE A 3 0.60 -6.77 0.32
CA ILE A 3 -0.09 -8.06 0.27
C ILE A 3 -0.18 -8.51 -1.20
N SER A 4 -0.04 -9.81 -1.44
CA SER A 4 -0.17 -10.40 -2.78
C SER A 4 -1.62 -10.34 -3.28
N SER A 5 -1.92 -11.01 -4.39
CA SER A 5 -3.26 -10.98 -5.02
C SER A 5 -4.37 -11.63 -4.21
N ASN A 6 -4.05 -12.26 -3.08
CA ASN A 6 -5.02 -12.93 -2.21
C ASN A 6 -4.99 -12.25 -0.84
N SER A 7 -6.17 -12.12 -0.21
CA SER A 7 -6.25 -11.68 1.18
C SER A 7 -5.49 -12.63 2.11
N ALA A 8 -5.01 -12.09 3.22
CA ALA A 8 -4.17 -12.81 4.17
C ALA A 8 -4.65 -12.60 5.61
N ILE A 9 -4.32 -13.54 6.48
CA ILE A 9 -4.55 -13.42 7.92
C ILE A 9 -3.26 -12.88 8.56
N MET A 10 -3.42 -11.92 9.46
CA MET A 10 -2.34 -11.38 10.29
C MET A 10 -2.46 -11.92 11.72
N TYR A 11 -1.32 -12.21 12.34
CA TYR A 11 -1.18 -12.93 13.61
C TYR A 11 -0.39 -12.13 14.64
N ASP A 12 -0.57 -12.41 15.93
CA ASP A 12 0.20 -11.79 17.01
C ASP A 12 1.63 -12.35 17.16
N ALA A 13 1.85 -13.59 16.71
CA ALA A 13 3.15 -14.26 16.68
C ALA A 13 3.42 -14.97 15.33
N PRO A 14 4.68 -15.30 14.98
CA PRO A 14 5.02 -15.98 13.72
C PRO A 14 4.67 -17.48 13.75
N SER A 15 3.38 -17.79 13.87
CA SER A 15 2.87 -19.17 13.93
C SER A 15 1.41 -19.26 13.49
N LEU A 16 1.06 -20.31 12.76
CA LEU A 16 -0.34 -20.59 12.38
C LEU A 16 -1.22 -20.99 13.59
N LYS A 17 -0.61 -21.31 14.72
CA LYS A 17 -1.32 -21.60 15.99
C LYS A 17 -1.53 -20.35 16.85
N ALA A 18 -0.98 -19.21 16.44
CA ALA A 18 -1.07 -17.96 17.16
C ALA A 18 -2.46 -17.31 17.01
N GLU A 19 -2.71 -16.24 17.76
CA GLU A 19 -3.96 -15.51 17.67
C GLU A 19 -4.11 -14.84 16.31
N LYS A 20 -5.28 -14.99 15.70
CA LYS A 20 -5.63 -14.31 14.44
C LYS A 20 -6.16 -12.93 14.78
N LEU A 21 -5.43 -11.90 14.39
CA LEU A 21 -5.79 -10.52 14.70
C LEU A 21 -6.70 -9.91 13.62
N PHE A 22 -6.30 -10.04 12.35
CA PHE A 22 -6.96 -9.34 11.25
C PHE A 22 -6.98 -10.16 9.95
N ILE A 23 -7.94 -9.84 9.08
CA ILE A 23 -7.88 -10.20 7.65
C ILE A 23 -7.49 -8.94 6.90
N VAL A 24 -6.42 -9.00 6.12
CA VAL A 24 -5.94 -7.90 5.27
C VAL A 24 -6.23 -8.21 3.81
N ASN A 25 -6.74 -7.22 3.09
CA ASN A 25 -7.09 -7.34 1.69
C ASN A 25 -5.84 -7.46 0.79
N ALA A 26 -6.04 -8.04 -0.39
CA ALA A 26 -5.02 -8.08 -1.43
C ALA A 26 -4.46 -6.67 -1.72
N TYR A 27 -3.18 -6.62 -2.09
CA TYR A 27 -2.46 -5.39 -2.49
C TYR A 27 -2.25 -4.34 -1.40
N PHE A 28 -2.83 -4.50 -0.22
CA PHE A 28 -2.69 -3.54 0.86
C PHE A 28 -1.19 -3.29 1.18
N PRO A 29 -0.73 -2.02 1.24
CA PRO A 29 0.67 -1.73 1.47
C PRO A 29 1.07 -2.02 2.91
N VAL A 30 2.31 -2.48 3.10
CA VAL A 30 2.87 -2.74 4.43
C VAL A 30 4.35 -2.35 4.51
N GLN A 31 4.76 -1.87 5.68
CA GLN A 31 6.14 -1.63 6.05
C GLN A 31 6.69 -2.89 6.71
N VAL A 32 7.81 -3.39 6.20
CA VAL A 32 8.50 -4.52 6.81
C VAL A 32 9.29 -4.03 8.02
N LEU A 33 9.04 -4.62 9.19
CA LEU A 33 9.79 -4.33 10.42
C LEU A 33 10.85 -5.39 10.70
N VAL A 34 10.48 -6.67 10.61
CA VAL A 34 11.36 -7.81 10.86
C VAL A 34 11.01 -8.92 9.90
N LYS A 35 12.01 -9.58 9.33
CA LYS A 35 11.82 -10.77 8.49
C LYS A 35 12.51 -11.96 9.14
N VAL A 36 11.79 -13.07 9.26
CA VAL A 36 12.31 -14.35 9.73
C VAL A 36 11.90 -15.45 8.75
N GLU A 37 12.33 -16.68 9.02
CA GLU A 37 11.95 -17.83 8.21
C GLU A 37 10.41 -18.00 8.23
N GLY A 38 9.81 -18.06 7.04
CA GLY A 38 8.36 -18.23 6.86
C GLY A 38 7.49 -17.00 7.18
N TRP A 39 7.98 -16.03 7.96
CA TRP A 39 7.16 -14.93 8.49
C TRP A 39 7.82 -13.56 8.38
N THR A 40 6.97 -12.53 8.26
CA THR A 40 7.40 -11.13 8.31
C THR A 40 6.52 -10.39 9.31
N LYS A 41 7.16 -9.65 10.21
CA LYS A 41 6.50 -8.67 11.07
C LYS A 41 6.35 -7.38 10.27
N VAL A 42 5.12 -6.90 10.17
CA VAL A 42 4.76 -5.74 9.36
C VAL A 42 4.07 -4.68 10.19
N LYS A 43 4.11 -3.44 9.70
CA LYS A 43 3.31 -2.32 10.15
C LYS A 43 2.46 -1.79 9.00
N ASP A 44 1.21 -1.45 9.26
CA ASP A 44 0.30 -0.91 8.26
C ASP A 44 0.11 0.62 8.38
N SER A 45 -0.72 1.21 7.52
CA SER A 45 -1.00 2.65 7.50
C SER A 45 -1.81 3.16 8.71
N SER A 46 -2.37 2.25 9.51
CA SER A 46 -3.08 2.53 10.76
C SER A 46 -2.21 2.36 12.01
N ASP A 47 -0.89 2.19 11.81
CA ASP A 47 0.09 1.84 12.85
C ASP A 47 -0.09 0.45 13.48
N THR A 48 -0.94 -0.41 12.92
CA THR A 48 -1.14 -1.78 13.39
C THR A 48 0.10 -2.62 13.09
N ILE A 49 0.55 -3.42 14.07
CA ILE A 49 1.71 -4.30 13.96
C ILE A 49 1.27 -5.76 14.10
N ALA A 50 1.65 -6.61 13.15
CA ALA A 50 1.33 -8.03 13.17
C ALA A 50 2.32 -8.87 12.36
N TRP A 51 2.21 -10.18 12.47
CA TRP A 51 2.95 -11.17 11.67
C TRP A 51 2.11 -11.68 10.51
N ILE A 52 2.73 -11.89 9.36
CA ILE A 52 2.12 -12.45 8.16
C ILE A 52 3.06 -13.48 7.53
N GLU A 53 2.51 -14.56 6.96
CA GLU A 53 3.33 -15.53 6.22
C GLU A 53 3.95 -14.89 4.97
N ASN A 54 5.23 -15.14 4.73
CA ASN A 54 6.00 -14.55 3.62
C ASN A 54 5.36 -14.76 2.25
N LYS A 55 4.66 -15.88 2.05
CA LYS A 55 3.98 -16.23 0.78
C LYS A 55 2.85 -15.26 0.39
N PHE A 56 2.34 -14.50 1.36
CA PHE A 56 1.31 -13.48 1.12
C PHE A 56 1.89 -12.08 0.86
N LEU A 57 3.21 -11.95 0.81
CA LEU A 57 3.87 -10.68 0.52
C LEU A 57 4.44 -10.66 -0.89
N THR A 58 4.38 -9.50 -1.52
CA THR A 58 4.96 -9.24 -2.84
C THR A 58 5.82 -7.98 -2.84
N GLU A 59 6.82 -7.96 -3.72
CA GLU A 59 7.62 -6.79 -4.02
C GLU A 59 6.87 -5.78 -4.90
N ARG A 60 5.80 -6.20 -5.60
CA ARG A 60 4.92 -5.26 -6.30
C ARG A 60 4.34 -4.30 -5.27
N ARG A 61 4.63 -3.02 -5.46
CA ARG A 61 4.28 -1.97 -4.51
C ARG A 61 2.92 -1.38 -4.84
N TYR A 62 2.20 -1.07 -3.79
CA TYR A 62 0.98 -0.29 -3.83
C TYR A 62 1.08 0.81 -2.78
N VAL A 63 0.19 1.79 -2.90
CA VAL A 63 0.00 2.86 -1.94
C VAL A 63 -1.45 2.89 -1.50
N ILE A 64 -1.71 3.45 -0.34
CA ILE A 64 -3.08 3.71 0.14
C ILE A 64 -3.27 5.21 0.33
N VAL A 65 -4.41 5.73 -0.13
CA VAL A 65 -4.76 7.15 0.05
C VAL A 65 -5.10 7.40 1.52
N THR A 66 -4.40 8.34 2.15
CA THR A 66 -4.61 8.72 3.56
C THR A 66 -5.35 10.05 3.70
N ALA A 67 -5.26 10.92 2.69
CA ALA A 67 -6.07 12.14 2.62
C ALA A 67 -7.56 11.81 2.42
N PRO A 68 -8.51 12.63 2.92
CA PRO A 68 -9.94 12.42 2.69
C PRO A 68 -10.30 12.33 1.20
N LEU A 69 -9.64 13.13 0.38
CA LEU A 69 -9.74 13.16 -1.07
C LEU A 69 -8.39 13.56 -1.66
N ALA A 70 -7.87 12.78 -2.60
CA ALA A 70 -6.62 13.03 -3.29
C ALA A 70 -6.86 13.29 -4.79
N ASN A 71 -6.10 14.21 -5.37
CA ASN A 71 -6.17 14.51 -6.80
C ASN A 71 -5.11 13.71 -7.54
N ILE A 72 -5.51 13.08 -8.64
CA ILE A 72 -4.60 12.42 -9.57
C ILE A 72 -4.36 13.38 -10.73
N HIS A 73 -3.13 13.83 -10.85
CA HIS A 73 -2.66 14.79 -11.84
C HIS A 73 -2.11 14.10 -13.08
N GLN A 74 -2.22 14.77 -14.23
CA GLN A 74 -1.69 14.26 -15.50
C GLN A 74 -0.16 14.19 -15.53
N SER A 75 0.52 15.12 -14.85
CA SER A 75 1.97 15.13 -14.67
C SER A 75 2.34 15.44 -13.21
N ALA A 76 3.61 15.29 -12.85
CA ALA A 76 4.17 15.63 -11.53
C ALA A 76 4.25 17.16 -11.30
N ASP A 77 3.12 17.84 -11.49
CA ASP A 77 2.97 19.30 -11.37
C ASP A 77 1.57 19.61 -10.82
N ILE A 78 1.52 20.48 -9.81
CA ILE A 78 0.28 20.87 -9.13
C ILE A 78 -0.64 21.69 -10.04
N HIS A 79 -0.08 22.33 -11.06
CA HIS A 79 -0.84 23.09 -12.06
C HIS A 79 -1.28 22.24 -13.25
N SER A 80 -0.86 20.96 -13.32
CA SER A 80 -1.31 20.07 -14.38
C SER A 80 -2.79 19.67 -14.19
N PRO A 81 -3.49 19.30 -15.29
CA PRO A 81 -4.88 18.88 -15.22
C PRO A 81 -5.10 17.74 -14.21
N ILE A 82 -6.18 17.84 -13.45
CA ILE A 82 -6.67 16.75 -12.60
C ILE A 82 -7.43 15.78 -13.49
N LEU A 83 -6.98 14.53 -13.53
CA LEU A 83 -7.63 13.46 -14.28
C LEU A 83 -8.74 12.80 -13.44
N PHE A 84 -8.45 12.54 -12.16
CA PHE A 84 -9.35 11.84 -11.24
C PHE A 84 -9.23 12.40 -9.83
N GLN A 85 -10.25 12.11 -9.02
CA GLN A 85 -10.18 12.25 -7.58
C GLN A 85 -10.41 10.89 -6.94
N VAL A 86 -9.62 10.58 -5.92
CA VAL A 86 -9.64 9.29 -5.24
C VAL A 86 -9.86 9.52 -3.75
N GLN A 87 -10.78 8.78 -3.15
CA GLN A 87 -11.11 8.90 -1.72
C GLN A 87 -10.06 8.20 -0.86
N LYS A 88 -10.10 8.51 0.45
CA LYS A 88 -9.35 7.80 1.48
C LYS A 88 -9.55 6.28 1.40
N ASP A 89 -8.53 5.55 1.82
CA ASP A 89 -8.48 4.09 1.95
C ASP A 89 -8.49 3.30 0.62
N VAL A 90 -8.43 4.01 -0.52
CA VAL A 90 -8.24 3.37 -1.82
C VAL A 90 -6.79 2.94 -2.00
N VAL A 91 -6.59 1.67 -2.37
CA VAL A 91 -5.29 1.07 -2.70
C VAL A 91 -5.03 1.19 -4.20
N ILE A 92 -3.82 1.65 -4.56
CA ILE A 92 -3.43 1.98 -5.93
C ILE A 92 -2.04 1.41 -6.24
N GLU A 93 -1.82 0.88 -7.44
CA GLU A 93 -0.51 0.36 -7.84
C GLU A 93 0.50 1.51 -7.95
N LEU A 94 1.67 1.34 -7.34
CA LEU A 94 2.79 2.28 -7.44
C LEU A 94 3.65 1.88 -8.63
N LEU A 95 3.90 2.83 -9.53
CA LEU A 95 4.76 2.65 -10.69
C LEU A 95 6.14 3.27 -10.49
N ASP A 96 6.18 4.51 -9.99
CA ASP A 96 7.43 5.21 -9.70
C ASP A 96 7.27 6.12 -8.48
N SER A 97 8.30 6.15 -7.64
CA SER A 97 8.43 6.98 -6.44
C SER A 97 9.81 7.62 -6.34
N SER A 98 10.53 7.72 -7.47
CA SER A 98 11.87 8.30 -7.55
C SER A 98 11.92 9.79 -7.18
N THR A 99 10.79 10.50 -7.31
CA THR A 99 10.67 11.90 -6.90
C THR A 99 10.10 12.01 -5.49
N THR A 100 10.60 12.95 -4.70
CA THR A 100 10.17 13.10 -3.29
C THR A 100 8.70 13.52 -3.17
N ASP A 101 8.21 14.34 -4.09
CA ASP A 101 6.94 15.04 -3.97
C ASP A 101 5.78 14.36 -4.69
N TRP A 102 6.09 13.53 -5.69
CA TRP A 102 5.11 12.91 -6.57
C TRP A 102 5.38 11.43 -6.75
N VAL A 103 4.30 10.66 -6.77
CA VAL A 103 4.33 9.23 -7.03
C VAL A 103 3.50 8.97 -8.28
N GLN A 104 4.12 8.30 -9.25
CA GLN A 104 3.42 7.82 -10.42
C GLN A 104 2.66 6.54 -10.05
N ILE A 105 1.37 6.51 -10.37
CA ILE A 105 0.47 5.44 -10.00
C ILE A 105 -0.30 4.89 -11.19
N ARG A 106 -0.86 3.68 -11.03
CA ARG A 106 -1.84 3.09 -11.95
C ARG A 106 -3.13 2.75 -11.19
N LEU A 107 -4.23 3.33 -11.65
CA LEU A 107 -5.57 3.04 -11.18
C LEU A 107 -6.03 1.66 -11.68
N GLN A 108 -7.04 1.07 -11.02
CA GLN A 108 -7.56 -0.25 -11.38
C GLN A 108 -8.08 -0.36 -12.82
N ASN A 109 -8.55 0.75 -13.40
CA ASN A 109 -9.00 0.83 -14.78
C ASN A 109 -7.85 0.95 -15.81
N GLY A 110 -6.59 0.90 -15.35
CA GLY A 110 -5.39 0.98 -16.19
C GLY A 110 -4.88 2.40 -16.43
N GLN A 111 -5.60 3.44 -16.01
CA GLN A 111 -5.16 4.82 -16.20
C GLN A 111 -3.99 5.16 -15.28
N MET A 112 -3.05 5.93 -15.81
CA MET A 112 -1.85 6.37 -15.09
C MET A 112 -1.93 7.86 -14.79
N GLY A 113 -1.30 8.26 -13.69
CA GLY A 113 -1.21 9.65 -13.28
C GLY A 113 -0.26 9.82 -12.09
N TYR A 114 -0.27 11.00 -11.51
CA TYR A 114 0.62 11.38 -10.42
C TYR A 114 -0.20 11.83 -9.20
N ILE A 115 0.18 11.35 -8.02
CA ILE A 115 -0.41 11.74 -6.74
C ILE A 115 0.68 12.34 -5.86
N ARG A 116 0.34 13.33 -5.02
CA ARG A 116 1.30 13.92 -4.09
C ARG A 116 1.67 12.91 -3.01
N SER A 117 2.96 12.75 -2.72
CA SER A 117 3.46 11.78 -1.74
C SER A 117 2.85 11.98 -0.34
N ASN A 118 2.47 13.21 0.02
CA ASN A 118 1.85 13.53 1.31
C ASN A 118 0.36 13.15 1.42
N GLN A 119 -0.28 12.68 0.34
CA GLN A 119 -1.69 12.24 0.34
C GLN A 119 -1.83 10.72 0.46
N ILE A 120 -0.72 10.01 0.48
CA ILE A 120 -0.65 8.55 0.44
C ILE A 120 0.31 8.01 1.49
N TRP A 121 0.24 6.70 1.72
CA TRP A 121 1.20 5.95 2.51
C TRP A 121 1.69 4.73 1.71
N GLY A 122 2.95 4.34 1.93
CA GLY A 122 3.54 3.15 1.32
C GLY A 122 4.35 3.41 0.05
N SER A 123 4.61 4.67 -0.31
CA SER A 123 5.57 5.06 -1.37
C SER A 123 7.00 4.77 -0.92
#